data_AF-A0ABD3XP94-F1
#
_entry.id   AF-A0ABD3XP94-F1
#
_cell.length_a   1.000
_cell.length_b   1.000
_cell.length_c   1.000
_cell.angle_alpha   90.00
_cell.angle_beta   90.00
_cell.angle_gamma   90.00
#
_symmetry.space_group_name_H-M   'P 1'
#
loop_
_entity.id
_entity.type
_entity.pdbx_description
1 polymer ?
#
loop_
_entity_poly.entity_id
_entity_poly.type
_entity_poly.pdbx_seq_one_letter_code
_entity_poly.pdbx_strand_id
1 'polypeptide(L)'
;MLSCYICATVLLAAILGGYAVPAPAALHYIGVGYNVIRGNPDGNFWIAGGDDPGFLTTRKILSLSAGDVPAEIVYEHHDTCRQSHEFAFFYDPKSYQNKLLERVRTSGTGNENLSAAAFVLSSGFKAIEQQTLGDYYVFQDDQSVCDSGYARYQLSLSQARHFGITDEFAAAICSLPITYDKNTYLQFIETWGTHVTTEVEIGSKSIKRYMAPRRDFVQFVRVNASDDVSVGGPFMNHASSFVVDLNSYQYRKVYRTIVGTLQDTLNLGSETVPEPIGMAMTVISDFLDSRFWQNINDYETRGLCPQSSEKALGYWKTHLHQALNEYANNTNAHTPKSVPLAVPVTWPKGTYSLPKPKTGCPHGDFTWYEGWRFQNTETQSPDNAWSNGINLDAVLNKGDLTLKFCTKGEIKPTSFDMEWPQGDYCIFKYGACPTGFEEGFVKWDDEDTQNRNDWQGVLPDGVYNEDTLQRYCCRSDGLPTAHIVMPTDKPFYLFQYKRDVCQQVANMVVTEEWLRWDDEDFVTPSKSEIGTIHPGMEFWNQATGASGSEIYYCHYAPLPASTTP
;
A
#
# COMPACT_ATOMS: atom_id res chain seq x y z
N MET A 1 -73.30 -48.72 -43.67
CA MET A 1 -73.51 -47.40 -43.03
C MET A 1 -72.17 -46.67 -43.10
N LEU A 2 -72.01 -45.74 -44.05
CA LEU A 2 -71.97 -44.28 -43.82
C LEU A 2 -70.99 -43.90 -42.68
N SER A 3 -70.01 -43.00 -42.80
CA SER A 3 -69.71 -41.96 -43.79
C SER A 3 -68.29 -41.41 -43.54
N CYS A 4 -67.65 -40.90 -44.60
CA CYS A 4 -66.72 -39.77 -44.73
C CYS A 4 -65.99 -39.19 -43.49
N TYR A 5 -64.68 -38.90 -43.61
CA TYR A 5 -64.21 -37.55 -44.00
C TYR A 5 -62.71 -37.51 -44.34
N ILE A 6 -62.41 -36.58 -45.23
CA ILE A 6 -61.17 -36.24 -45.93
C ILE A 6 -60.07 -35.77 -44.96
N CYS A 7 -58.83 -36.22 -45.14
CA CYS A 7 -57.66 -35.58 -44.53
C CYS A 7 -56.75 -35.04 -45.65
N ALA A 8 -56.75 -33.71 -45.79
CA ALA A 8 -55.90 -32.97 -46.70
C ALA A 8 -54.45 -32.99 -46.19
N THR A 9 -53.51 -33.35 -47.07
CA THR A 9 -52.08 -33.20 -46.85
C THR A 9 -51.68 -31.73 -46.98
N VAL A 10 -51.34 -31.08 -45.87
CA VAL A 10 -50.70 -29.77 -45.85
C VAL A 10 -49.18 -29.97 -45.93
N LEU A 11 -48.57 -29.53 -47.03
CA LEU A 11 -47.13 -29.28 -47.09
C LEU A 11 -46.81 -28.10 -46.15
N LEU A 12 -46.12 -28.37 -45.03
CA LEU A 12 -45.39 -27.30 -44.33
C LEU A 12 -44.05 -27.08 -45.05
N ALA A 13 -43.93 -25.94 -45.73
CA ALA A 13 -42.64 -25.39 -46.10
C ALA A 13 -41.94 -24.94 -44.81
N ALA A 14 -40.86 -25.64 -44.44
CA ALA A 14 -39.96 -25.19 -43.40
C ALA A 14 -39.22 -23.93 -43.90
N ILE A 15 -39.64 -22.77 -43.40
CA ILE A 15 -38.85 -21.54 -43.50
C ILE A 15 -37.62 -21.77 -42.61
N LEU A 16 -36.51 -22.19 -43.21
CA LEU A 16 -35.18 -22.10 -42.62
C LEU A 16 -34.84 -20.60 -42.50
N GLY A 17 -35.32 -19.96 -41.44
CA GLY A 17 -34.69 -18.75 -40.94
C GLY A 17 -33.30 -19.15 -40.48
N GLY A 18 -32.29 -18.86 -41.28
CA GLY A 18 -30.90 -18.96 -40.85
C GLY A 18 -30.73 -18.11 -39.60
N TYR A 19 -30.55 -18.75 -38.46
CA TYR A 19 -30.01 -18.08 -37.29
C TYR A 19 -28.60 -17.65 -37.68
N ALA A 20 -28.42 -16.35 -37.96
CA ALA A 20 -27.10 -15.77 -38.07
C ALA A 20 -26.40 -16.01 -36.74
N VAL A 21 -25.33 -16.82 -36.76
CA VAL A 21 -24.45 -16.97 -35.61
C VAL A 21 -23.90 -15.57 -35.31
N PRO A 22 -24.03 -15.04 -34.08
CA PRO A 22 -23.49 -13.73 -33.76
C PRO A 22 -22.01 -13.70 -34.11
N ALA A 23 -21.58 -12.64 -34.80
CA ALA A 23 -20.16 -12.40 -35.06
C ALA A 23 -19.39 -12.50 -33.72
N PRO A 24 -18.23 -13.17 -33.67
CA PRO A 24 -17.47 -13.34 -32.43
C PRO A 24 -17.25 -11.98 -31.75
N ALA A 25 -17.55 -11.87 -30.45
CA ALA A 25 -17.45 -10.62 -29.70
C ALA A 25 -16.07 -9.94 -29.84
N ALA A 26 -15.01 -10.75 -29.99
CA ALA A 26 -13.65 -10.29 -30.26
C ALA A 26 -13.53 -9.37 -31.49
N LEU A 27 -14.39 -9.54 -32.51
CA LEU A 27 -14.37 -8.70 -33.71
C LEU A 27 -14.72 -7.25 -33.43
N HIS A 28 -15.43 -6.97 -32.33
CA HIS A 28 -15.72 -5.60 -31.88
C HIS A 28 -14.46 -4.88 -31.38
N TYR A 29 -13.50 -5.62 -30.82
CA TYR A 29 -12.33 -5.08 -30.13
C TYR A 29 -11.01 -5.24 -30.89
N ILE A 30 -10.97 -5.99 -31.99
CA ILE A 30 -9.77 -6.15 -32.81
C ILE A 30 -9.66 -5.10 -33.90
N GLY A 31 -8.46 -4.60 -34.20
CA GLY A 31 -8.24 -3.64 -35.26
C GLY A 31 -8.86 -2.26 -35.02
N VAL A 32 -9.17 -1.93 -33.76
CA VAL A 32 -9.71 -0.62 -33.35
C VAL A 32 -8.63 0.22 -32.69
N GLY A 33 -8.86 1.52 -32.63
CA GLY A 33 -8.03 2.45 -31.88
C GLY A 33 -8.05 2.15 -30.37
N TYR A 34 -6.90 2.31 -29.73
CA TYR A 34 -6.75 2.22 -28.28
C TYR A 34 -5.83 3.33 -27.76
N ASN A 35 -6.24 4.04 -26.71
CA ASN A 35 -5.41 5.05 -26.06
C ASN A 35 -4.79 4.50 -24.76
N VAL A 36 -3.52 4.05 -24.84
CA VAL A 36 -2.82 3.42 -23.70
C VAL A 36 -2.66 4.31 -22.48
N ILE A 37 -2.60 5.63 -22.64
CA ILE A 37 -2.45 6.56 -21.52
C ILE A 37 -3.78 6.74 -20.77
N ARG A 38 -4.91 6.62 -21.49
CA ARG A 38 -6.26 6.82 -20.94
C ARG A 38 -6.96 5.52 -20.55
N GLY A 39 -6.48 4.37 -21.04
CA GLY A 39 -7.06 3.06 -20.77
C GLY A 39 -6.92 2.60 -19.33
N ASN A 40 -7.70 1.60 -18.97
CA ASN A 40 -7.63 0.89 -17.71
C ASN A 40 -8.25 -0.51 -17.88
N PRO A 41 -7.43 -1.58 -17.95
CA PRO A 41 -7.90 -2.96 -18.10
C PRO A 41 -8.72 -3.51 -16.92
N ASP A 42 -8.83 -2.78 -15.81
CA ASP A 42 -9.75 -3.10 -14.71
C ASP A 42 -11.11 -2.37 -14.85
N GLY A 43 -11.26 -1.52 -15.86
CA GLY A 43 -12.47 -0.78 -16.21
C GLY A 43 -12.44 0.72 -15.92
N ASN A 44 -13.42 1.44 -16.48
CA ASN A 44 -13.49 2.90 -16.39
C ASN A 44 -13.71 3.42 -14.97
N PHE A 45 -14.55 2.73 -14.17
CA PHE A 45 -14.94 3.17 -12.83
C PHE A 45 -14.14 2.46 -11.76
N TRP A 46 -13.50 3.24 -10.88
CA TRP A 46 -12.73 2.75 -9.73
C TRP A 46 -13.49 1.75 -8.84
N ILE A 47 -14.80 1.94 -8.67
CA ILE A 47 -15.65 1.14 -7.78
C ILE A 47 -16.41 0.03 -8.51
N ALA A 48 -16.77 0.22 -9.78
CA ALA A 48 -17.67 -0.70 -10.48
C ALA A 48 -17.01 -1.49 -11.64
N GLY A 49 -15.77 -1.14 -12.00
CA GLY A 49 -15.14 -1.62 -13.22
C GLY A 49 -15.82 -1.01 -14.45
N GLY A 50 -16.37 -1.86 -15.31
CA GLY A 50 -16.99 -1.49 -16.59
C GLY A 50 -15.99 -1.44 -17.74
N ASP A 51 -16.41 -0.90 -18.87
CA ASP A 51 -15.63 -0.88 -20.10
C ASP A 51 -14.27 -0.20 -19.90
N ASP A 52 -13.21 -0.77 -20.50
CA ASP A 52 -11.91 -0.12 -20.49
C ASP A 52 -11.98 1.18 -21.33
N PRO A 53 -11.74 2.36 -20.71
CA PRO A 53 -11.90 3.67 -21.36
C PRO A 53 -10.86 3.94 -22.46
N GLY A 54 -9.89 3.05 -22.63
CA GLY A 54 -8.88 3.13 -23.68
C GLY A 54 -9.43 2.68 -25.03
N PHE A 55 -10.45 1.82 -25.07
CA PHE A 55 -11.01 1.33 -26.33
C PHE A 55 -11.82 2.40 -27.05
N LEU A 56 -11.48 2.61 -28.31
CA LEU A 56 -12.22 3.45 -29.25
C LEU A 56 -12.94 2.54 -30.23
N THR A 57 -13.93 1.77 -29.75
CA THR A 57 -14.58 0.67 -30.52
C THR A 57 -15.28 1.14 -31.79
N THR A 58 -15.65 2.42 -31.87
CA THR A 58 -16.21 3.04 -33.08
C THR A 58 -15.14 3.47 -34.09
N ARG A 59 -13.87 3.46 -33.72
CA ARG A 59 -12.71 3.83 -34.54
C ARG A 59 -12.02 2.59 -35.07
N LYS A 60 -12.65 1.94 -36.04
CA LYS A 60 -12.11 0.77 -36.72
C LYS A 60 -11.01 1.20 -37.69
N ILE A 61 -9.80 0.69 -37.51
CA ILE A 61 -8.62 1.06 -38.29
C ILE A 61 -8.30 -0.03 -39.32
N LEU A 62 -8.34 -1.30 -38.92
CA LEU A 62 -8.10 -2.42 -39.82
C LEU A 62 -9.38 -2.88 -40.50
N SER A 63 -9.32 -3.04 -41.82
CA SER A 63 -10.42 -3.58 -42.61
C SER A 63 -10.66 -5.05 -42.27
N LEU A 64 -11.93 -5.44 -42.13
CA LEU A 64 -12.33 -6.84 -41.99
C LEU A 64 -13.26 -7.21 -43.13
N SER A 65 -12.97 -8.33 -43.79
CA SER A 65 -13.85 -8.91 -44.80
C SER A 65 -15.20 -9.32 -44.19
N ALA A 66 -16.26 -9.28 -45.01
CA ALA A 66 -17.58 -9.75 -44.58
C ALA A 66 -17.57 -11.28 -44.33
N GLY A 67 -18.27 -11.72 -43.29
CA GLY A 67 -18.39 -13.13 -42.89
C GLY A 67 -18.32 -13.31 -41.38
N ASP A 68 -18.65 -14.51 -40.90
CA ASP A 68 -18.69 -14.83 -39.46
C ASP A 68 -17.29 -14.82 -38.83
N VAL A 69 -16.27 -15.24 -39.58
CA VAL A 69 -14.85 -15.07 -39.23
C VAL A 69 -14.11 -14.50 -40.44
N PRO A 70 -13.72 -13.21 -40.40
CA PRO A 70 -13.01 -12.57 -41.51
C PRO A 70 -11.66 -13.26 -41.81
N ALA A 71 -11.25 -13.29 -43.08
CA ALA A 71 -10.01 -13.93 -43.51
C ALA A 71 -8.75 -13.29 -42.87
N GLU A 72 -8.87 -12.06 -42.41
CA GLU A 72 -7.84 -11.30 -41.70
C GLU A 72 -7.59 -11.82 -40.28
N ILE A 73 -8.53 -12.60 -39.73
CA ILE A 73 -8.57 -12.99 -38.32
C ILE A 73 -8.24 -14.47 -38.16
N VAL A 74 -7.33 -14.75 -37.23
CA VAL A 74 -7.20 -16.08 -36.62
C VAL A 74 -7.98 -16.05 -35.33
N TYR A 75 -8.96 -16.94 -35.21
CA TYR A 75 -9.82 -17.05 -34.05
C TYR A 75 -9.66 -18.43 -33.42
N GLU A 76 -9.40 -18.47 -32.12
CA GLU A 76 -9.46 -19.68 -31.31
C GLU A 76 -10.60 -19.53 -30.31
N HIS A 77 -11.52 -20.50 -30.30
CA HIS A 77 -12.64 -20.56 -29.38
C HIS A 77 -12.42 -21.68 -28.37
N HIS A 78 -12.77 -21.42 -27.11
CA HIS A 78 -12.87 -22.47 -26.10
C HIS A 78 -14.33 -22.84 -25.89
N ASP A 79 -14.70 -24.10 -26.18
CA ASP A 79 -16.07 -24.62 -25.97
C ASP A 79 -16.54 -24.50 -24.52
N THR A 80 -15.59 -24.50 -23.58
CA THR A 80 -15.80 -24.20 -22.17
C THR A 80 -14.76 -23.20 -21.72
N CYS A 81 -15.20 -22.17 -21.00
CA CYS A 81 -14.30 -21.17 -20.46
C CYS A 81 -13.19 -21.79 -19.58
N ARG A 82 -11.95 -21.36 -19.81
CA ARG A 82 -10.79 -21.74 -18.98
C ARG A 82 -10.73 -20.84 -17.77
N GLN A 83 -10.94 -21.42 -16.59
CA GLN A 83 -10.90 -20.69 -15.33
C GLN A 83 -9.46 -20.56 -14.80
N SER A 84 -9.08 -19.36 -14.39
CA SER A 84 -7.87 -19.11 -13.62
C SER A 84 -8.16 -18.23 -12.41
N HIS A 85 -7.27 -18.36 -11.42
CA HIS A 85 -7.33 -17.60 -10.19
C HIS A 85 -6.00 -16.88 -9.97
N GLU A 86 -6.07 -15.57 -9.80
CA GLU A 86 -4.90 -14.68 -9.76
C GLU A 86 -4.96 -13.80 -8.51
N PHE A 87 -3.80 -13.58 -7.90
CA PHE A 87 -3.67 -12.69 -6.75
C PHE A 87 -2.71 -11.58 -7.13
N ALA A 88 -3.09 -10.32 -6.87
CA ALA A 88 -2.22 -9.19 -7.08
C ALA A 88 -2.15 -8.31 -5.83
N PHE A 89 -0.96 -7.83 -5.51
CA PHE A 89 -0.71 -6.87 -4.43
C PHE A 89 -0.08 -5.61 -5.02
N PHE A 90 -0.64 -4.45 -4.70
CA PHE A 90 -0.08 -3.18 -5.10
C PHE A 90 -0.30 -2.13 -4.01
N TYR A 91 0.64 -1.21 -3.92
CA TYR A 91 0.74 -0.27 -2.80
C TYR A 91 1.23 1.11 -3.23
N ASP A 92 1.53 1.28 -4.52
CA ASP A 92 1.92 2.52 -5.15
C ASP A 92 1.43 2.54 -6.62
N PRO A 93 1.46 3.70 -7.29
CA PRO A 93 1.04 3.80 -8.69
C PRO A 93 1.83 2.90 -9.64
N LYS A 94 3.12 2.65 -9.36
CA LYS A 94 3.96 1.86 -10.25
C LYS A 94 3.63 0.36 -10.18
N SER A 95 3.40 -0.18 -8.99
CA SER A 95 2.96 -1.55 -8.78
C SER A 95 1.57 -1.79 -9.36
N TYR A 96 0.66 -0.81 -9.28
CA TYR A 96 -0.63 -0.88 -9.97
C TYR A 96 -0.47 -0.85 -11.50
N GLN A 97 0.40 0.01 -12.04
CA GLN A 97 0.71 0.00 -13.48
C GLN A 97 1.26 -1.37 -13.94
N ASN A 98 2.21 -1.94 -13.18
CA ASN A 98 2.78 -3.25 -13.49
C ASN A 98 1.69 -4.34 -13.51
N LYS A 99 0.78 -4.33 -12.52
CA LYS A 99 -0.38 -5.22 -12.45
C LYS A 99 -1.26 -5.12 -13.69
N LEU A 100 -1.59 -3.91 -14.15
CA LEU A 100 -2.39 -3.72 -15.37
C LEU A 100 -1.65 -4.20 -16.63
N LEU A 101 -0.32 -4.06 -16.68
CA LEU A 101 0.51 -4.47 -17.81
C LEU A 101 0.70 -5.99 -17.93
N GLU A 102 0.37 -6.80 -16.91
CA GLU A 102 0.53 -8.27 -16.96
C GLU A 102 -0.23 -8.92 -18.13
N ARG A 103 -1.38 -8.34 -18.50
CA ARG A 103 -2.24 -8.81 -19.61
C ARG A 103 -2.32 -7.82 -20.77
N VAL A 104 -1.45 -6.80 -20.82
CA VAL A 104 -1.40 -5.80 -21.89
C VAL A 104 -0.02 -5.76 -22.51
N ARG A 105 0.07 -6.08 -23.80
CA ARG A 105 1.31 -6.05 -24.57
C ARG A 105 1.28 -4.92 -25.59
N THR A 106 2.20 -3.99 -25.50
CA THR A 106 2.36 -2.91 -26.49
C THR A 106 3.64 -3.08 -27.29
N SER A 107 3.61 -2.68 -28.56
CA SER A 107 4.71 -2.87 -29.52
C SER A 107 4.74 -1.75 -30.55
N GLY A 108 5.84 -1.63 -31.28
CA GLY A 108 5.98 -0.68 -32.40
C GLY A 108 6.90 0.49 -32.12
N THR A 109 7.10 1.32 -33.15
CA THR A 109 8.10 2.39 -33.14
C THR A 109 7.68 3.51 -32.18
N GLY A 110 8.47 3.79 -31.14
CA GLY A 110 8.21 4.88 -30.17
C GLY A 110 7.35 4.52 -28.97
N ASN A 111 7.12 3.23 -28.74
CA ASN A 111 6.27 2.75 -27.65
C ASN A 111 6.82 3.06 -26.23
N GLU A 112 8.12 3.36 -26.08
CA GLU A 112 8.78 3.53 -24.77
C GLU A 112 8.11 4.62 -23.91
N ASN A 113 7.89 5.82 -24.47
CA ASN A 113 7.28 6.93 -23.73
C ASN A 113 5.82 6.68 -23.39
N LEU A 114 5.08 6.05 -24.32
CA LEU A 114 3.66 5.76 -24.14
C LEU A 114 3.43 4.67 -23.08
N SER A 115 4.20 3.58 -23.15
CA SER A 115 4.13 2.47 -22.19
C SER A 115 4.59 2.89 -20.80
N ALA A 116 5.61 3.76 -20.68
CA ALA A 116 6.04 4.31 -19.40
C ALA A 116 4.92 5.12 -18.70
N ALA A 117 4.06 5.79 -19.46
CA ALA A 117 2.93 6.56 -18.96
C ALA A 117 1.57 5.85 -19.14
N ALA A 118 1.57 4.53 -19.31
CA ALA A 118 0.33 3.76 -19.51
C ALA A 118 -0.64 3.96 -18.34
N PHE A 119 -1.91 4.16 -18.69
CA PHE A 119 -3.11 4.19 -17.83
C PHE A 119 -3.26 5.39 -16.88
N VAL A 120 -2.23 6.24 -16.74
CA VAL A 120 -2.17 7.28 -15.69
C VAL A 120 -3.27 8.34 -15.78
N LEU A 121 -3.89 8.52 -16.95
CA LEU A 121 -4.98 9.49 -17.11
C LEU A 121 -6.36 8.91 -16.86
N SER A 122 -6.50 7.59 -16.70
CA SER A 122 -7.75 6.93 -16.37
C SER A 122 -8.25 7.31 -14.98
N SER A 123 -9.58 7.26 -14.76
CA SER A 123 -10.17 7.63 -13.48
C SER A 123 -9.76 6.66 -12.36
N GLY A 124 -9.69 5.36 -12.66
CA GLY A 124 -9.26 4.32 -11.73
C GLY A 124 -7.81 4.47 -11.30
N PHE A 125 -6.90 4.79 -12.22
CA PHE A 125 -5.49 5.00 -11.89
C PHE A 125 -5.28 6.23 -11.00
N LYS A 126 -5.96 7.34 -11.29
CA LYS A 126 -5.93 8.55 -10.43
C LYS A 126 -6.46 8.28 -9.02
N ALA A 127 -7.52 7.48 -8.90
CA ALA A 127 -8.03 7.06 -7.61
C ALA A 127 -6.98 6.23 -6.84
N ILE A 128 -6.33 5.26 -7.50
CA ILE A 128 -5.23 4.50 -6.89
C ILE A 128 -4.10 5.38 -6.41
N GLU A 129 -3.69 6.35 -7.23
CA GLU A 129 -2.59 7.24 -6.89
C GLU A 129 -2.90 8.05 -5.63
N GLN A 130 -4.10 8.63 -5.55
CA GLN A 130 -4.53 9.33 -4.34
C GLN A 130 -4.59 8.39 -3.13
N GLN A 131 -5.18 7.20 -3.26
CA GLN A 131 -5.36 6.28 -2.15
C GLN A 131 -4.03 5.70 -1.64
N THR A 132 -3.07 5.44 -2.54
CA THR A 132 -1.77 4.84 -2.18
C THR A 132 -0.74 5.88 -1.72
N LEU A 133 -0.69 7.07 -2.33
CA LEU A 133 0.30 8.10 -1.99
C LEU A 133 -0.23 9.14 -1.00
N GLY A 134 -1.49 9.53 -1.11
CA GLY A 134 -2.12 10.52 -0.22
C GLY A 134 -2.66 9.90 1.06
N ASP A 135 -3.43 8.82 0.92
CA ASP A 135 -4.15 8.21 2.05
C ASP A 135 -3.43 6.99 2.67
N TYR A 136 -2.31 6.59 2.05
CA TYR A 136 -1.43 5.49 2.50
C TYR A 136 -2.14 4.15 2.66
N TYR A 137 -2.96 3.76 1.69
CA TYR A 137 -3.53 2.42 1.59
C TYR A 137 -2.65 1.46 0.80
N VAL A 138 -2.87 0.17 1.03
CA VAL A 138 -2.42 -0.93 0.18
C VAL A 138 -3.62 -1.75 -0.26
N PHE A 139 -3.46 -2.47 -1.36
CA PHE A 139 -4.54 -3.22 -1.98
C PHE A 139 -4.13 -4.65 -2.29
N GLN A 140 -5.09 -5.55 -2.12
CA GLN A 140 -5.01 -6.95 -2.50
C GLN A 140 -6.18 -7.26 -3.41
N ASP A 141 -5.90 -7.69 -4.64
CA ASP A 141 -6.90 -8.11 -5.61
C ASP A 141 -6.94 -9.64 -5.65
N ASP A 142 -8.12 -10.19 -5.41
CA ASP A 142 -8.46 -11.60 -5.59
C ASP A 142 -9.27 -11.75 -6.88
N GLN A 143 -8.65 -12.31 -7.92
CA GLN A 143 -9.14 -12.26 -9.30
C GLN A 143 -9.57 -13.65 -9.78
N SER A 144 -10.79 -13.74 -10.31
CA SER A 144 -11.30 -14.91 -11.04
C SER A 144 -11.44 -14.54 -12.51
N VAL A 145 -10.76 -15.29 -13.38
CA VAL A 145 -10.77 -15.05 -14.82
C VAL A 145 -11.36 -16.25 -15.53
N CYS A 146 -12.13 -15.96 -16.57
CA CYS A 146 -12.81 -16.92 -17.40
C CYS A 146 -12.47 -16.64 -18.87
N ASP A 147 -11.52 -17.37 -19.42
CA ASP A 147 -11.02 -17.19 -20.79
C ASP A 147 -11.84 -18.02 -21.80
N SER A 148 -12.51 -17.31 -22.71
CA SER A 148 -13.39 -17.88 -23.74
C SER A 148 -12.70 -18.05 -25.11
N GLY A 149 -11.42 -17.68 -25.21
CA GLY A 149 -10.63 -17.75 -26.44
C GLY A 149 -10.04 -16.39 -26.82
N TYR A 150 -9.42 -16.33 -28.00
CA TYR A 150 -8.75 -15.12 -28.48
C TYR A 150 -8.90 -14.93 -29.99
N ALA A 151 -8.77 -13.67 -30.41
CA ALA A 151 -8.71 -13.31 -31.83
C ALA A 151 -7.44 -12.51 -32.10
N ARG A 152 -6.77 -12.83 -33.22
CA ARG A 152 -5.54 -12.17 -33.65
C ARG A 152 -5.62 -11.78 -35.12
N TYR A 153 -5.17 -10.56 -35.43
CA TYR A 153 -5.06 -10.07 -36.80
C TYR A 153 -3.79 -10.63 -37.46
N GLN A 154 -3.90 -11.08 -38.70
CA GLN A 154 -2.80 -11.67 -39.46
C GLN A 154 -1.88 -10.62 -40.10
N LEU A 155 -1.20 -9.81 -39.27
CA LEU A 155 -0.34 -8.71 -39.73
C LEU A 155 0.77 -9.12 -40.71
N SER A 156 1.28 -10.36 -40.59
CA SER A 156 2.32 -10.89 -41.49
C SER A 156 1.81 -11.15 -42.91
N LEU A 157 0.50 -11.29 -43.09
CA LEU A 157 -0.13 -11.54 -44.38
C LEU A 157 -0.68 -10.28 -45.04
N SER A 158 -0.60 -9.11 -44.38
CA SER A 158 -1.18 -7.88 -44.92
C SER A 158 -0.70 -7.55 -46.33
N GLN A 159 0.60 -7.68 -46.59
CA GLN A 159 1.14 -7.49 -47.94
C GLN A 159 0.59 -8.54 -48.92
N ALA A 160 0.78 -9.82 -48.61
CA ALA A 160 0.50 -10.93 -49.53
C ALA A 160 -0.98 -11.16 -49.82
N ARG A 161 -1.87 -10.75 -48.90
CA ARG A 161 -3.32 -10.91 -49.00
C ARG A 161 -4.08 -9.59 -49.17
N HIS A 162 -3.36 -8.49 -49.33
CA HIS A 162 -3.92 -7.14 -49.48
C HIS A 162 -4.86 -6.72 -48.34
N PHE A 163 -4.54 -7.11 -47.10
CA PHE A 163 -5.29 -6.66 -45.94
C PHE A 163 -4.96 -5.19 -45.65
N GLY A 164 -6.00 -4.35 -45.62
CA GLY A 164 -5.84 -2.90 -45.60
C GLY A 164 -6.36 -2.23 -44.33
N ILE A 165 -6.55 -0.92 -44.47
CA ILE A 165 -7.21 -0.05 -43.49
C ILE A 165 -8.64 0.29 -43.92
N THR A 166 -9.44 0.82 -43.01
CA THR A 166 -10.79 1.30 -43.31
C THR A 166 -10.78 2.63 -44.05
N ASP A 167 -11.86 2.93 -44.78
CA ASP A 167 -12.04 4.19 -45.50
C ASP A 167 -11.98 5.40 -44.56
N GLU A 168 -12.57 5.29 -43.36
CA GLU A 168 -12.60 6.39 -42.39
C GLU A 168 -11.20 6.71 -41.86
N PHE A 169 -10.40 5.68 -41.57
CA PHE A 169 -9.02 5.88 -41.14
C PHE A 169 -8.15 6.44 -42.27
N ALA A 170 -8.33 5.93 -43.50
CA ALA A 170 -7.64 6.45 -44.68
C ALA A 170 -7.92 7.94 -44.89
N ALA A 171 -9.19 8.34 -44.86
CA ALA A 171 -9.60 9.74 -44.99
C ALA A 171 -9.03 10.62 -43.85
N ALA A 172 -9.03 10.12 -42.61
CA ALA A 172 -8.47 10.86 -41.48
C ALA A 172 -6.97 11.11 -41.64
N ILE A 173 -6.19 10.09 -42.03
CA ILE A 173 -4.75 10.24 -42.31
C ILE A 173 -4.51 11.19 -43.48
N CYS A 174 -5.25 11.02 -44.58
CA CYS A 174 -5.10 11.85 -45.78
C CYS A 174 -5.50 13.33 -45.57
N SER A 175 -6.21 13.63 -44.48
CA SER A 175 -6.53 15.00 -44.06
C SER A 175 -5.42 15.69 -43.24
N LEU A 176 -4.40 14.95 -42.78
CA LEU A 176 -3.31 15.50 -41.98
C LEU A 176 -2.37 16.36 -42.83
N PRO A 177 -1.82 17.46 -42.28
CA PRO A 177 -0.84 18.26 -43.00
C PRO A 177 0.47 17.49 -43.19
N ILE A 178 1.07 17.63 -44.37
CA ILE A 178 2.40 17.05 -44.68
C ILE A 178 3.53 17.69 -43.88
N THR A 179 3.31 18.87 -43.31
CA THR A 179 4.20 19.53 -42.34
C THR A 179 3.69 19.27 -40.93
N TYR A 180 4.59 19.07 -39.97
CA TYR A 180 4.20 18.86 -38.58
C TYR A 180 3.40 20.05 -38.02
N ASP A 181 2.15 19.80 -37.66
CA ASP A 181 1.33 20.69 -36.84
C ASP A 181 0.93 19.98 -35.56
N LYS A 182 1.58 20.37 -34.45
CA LYS A 182 1.44 19.70 -33.17
C LYS A 182 -0.03 19.52 -32.75
N ASN A 183 -0.85 20.57 -32.83
CA ASN A 183 -2.24 20.52 -32.35
C ASN A 183 -3.10 19.58 -33.19
N THR A 184 -2.94 19.60 -34.52
CA THR A 184 -3.67 18.73 -35.44
C THR A 184 -3.34 17.26 -35.20
N TYR A 185 -2.06 16.92 -35.05
CA TYR A 185 -1.67 15.54 -34.79
C TYR A 185 -2.05 15.07 -33.37
N LEU A 186 -2.01 15.94 -32.36
CA LEU A 186 -2.52 15.59 -31.02
C LEU A 186 -4.04 15.35 -31.06
N GLN A 187 -4.81 16.16 -31.80
CA GLN A 187 -6.24 15.94 -31.97
C GLN A 187 -6.55 14.62 -32.69
N PHE A 188 -5.72 14.25 -33.67
CA PHE A 188 -5.80 12.94 -34.31
C PHE A 188 -5.62 11.81 -33.29
N ILE A 189 -4.60 11.90 -32.42
CA ILE A 189 -4.34 10.91 -31.36
C ILE A 189 -5.49 10.84 -30.35
N GLU A 190 -6.08 11.97 -29.96
CA GLU A 190 -7.27 11.97 -29.09
C GLU A 190 -8.49 11.30 -29.75
N THR A 191 -8.58 11.36 -31.08
CA THR A 191 -9.71 10.79 -31.83
C THR A 191 -9.52 9.30 -32.14
N TRP A 192 -8.30 8.88 -32.49
CA TRP A 192 -7.99 7.54 -33.00
C TRP A 192 -7.17 6.67 -32.04
N GLY A 193 -6.68 7.25 -30.94
CA GLY A 193 -5.85 6.57 -29.97
C GLY A 193 -4.37 6.57 -30.33
N THR A 194 -3.60 5.88 -29.51
CA THR A 194 -2.14 5.77 -29.63
C THR A 194 -1.69 4.46 -30.27
N HIS A 195 -2.54 3.43 -30.17
CA HIS A 195 -2.29 2.08 -30.65
C HIS A 195 -3.49 1.55 -31.42
N VAL A 196 -3.26 0.46 -32.16
CA VAL A 196 -4.30 -0.37 -32.75
C VAL A 196 -4.24 -1.73 -32.10
N THR A 197 -5.38 -2.26 -31.68
CA THR A 197 -5.47 -3.61 -31.12
C THR A 197 -5.23 -4.66 -32.22
N THR A 198 -4.30 -5.57 -31.98
CA THR A 198 -3.89 -6.59 -32.96
C THR A 198 -4.20 -7.99 -32.47
N GLU A 199 -4.40 -8.16 -31.16
CA GLU A 199 -4.85 -9.38 -30.51
C GLU A 199 -5.72 -9.03 -29.30
N VAL A 200 -6.78 -9.78 -29.09
CA VAL A 200 -7.63 -9.69 -27.90
C VAL A 200 -7.95 -11.07 -27.37
N GLU A 201 -7.74 -11.27 -26.07
CA GLU A 201 -8.23 -12.41 -25.30
C GLU A 201 -9.60 -12.00 -24.74
N ILE A 202 -10.65 -12.78 -25.02
CA ILE A 202 -12.03 -12.46 -24.67
C ILE A 202 -12.55 -13.36 -23.58
N GLY A 203 -13.34 -12.81 -22.67
CA GLY A 203 -13.93 -13.57 -21.59
C GLY A 203 -14.60 -12.70 -20.54
N SER A 204 -14.55 -13.17 -19.29
CA SER A 204 -14.99 -12.38 -18.15
C SER A 204 -13.98 -12.42 -17.01
N LYS A 205 -13.88 -11.32 -16.26
CA LYS A 205 -12.97 -11.16 -15.12
C LYS A 205 -13.74 -10.54 -13.96
N SER A 206 -13.62 -11.14 -12.77
CA SER A 206 -14.18 -10.61 -11.52
C SER A 206 -13.04 -10.39 -10.53
N ILE A 207 -12.94 -9.18 -9.98
CA ILE A 207 -11.86 -8.73 -9.11
C ILE A 207 -12.47 -8.30 -7.78
N LYS A 208 -12.22 -9.06 -6.72
CA LYS A 208 -12.51 -8.61 -5.36
C LYS A 208 -11.32 -7.80 -4.86
N ARG A 209 -11.52 -6.49 -4.70
CA ARG A 209 -10.48 -5.57 -4.25
C ARG A 209 -10.59 -5.34 -2.76
N TYR A 210 -9.57 -5.73 -2.02
CA TYR A 210 -9.45 -5.47 -0.59
C TYR A 210 -8.51 -4.29 -0.35
N MET A 211 -8.83 -3.49 0.66
CA MET A 211 -8.07 -2.29 1.01
C MET A 211 -7.73 -2.32 2.50
N ALA A 212 -6.48 -1.99 2.83
CA ALA A 212 -6.00 -1.86 4.20
C ALA A 212 -5.13 -0.63 4.37
N PRO A 213 -5.22 0.10 5.50
CA PRO A 213 -4.22 1.10 5.84
C PRO A 213 -2.83 0.47 5.81
N ARG A 214 -1.85 1.12 5.20
CA ARG A 214 -0.49 0.58 5.03
C ARG A 214 0.14 0.17 6.35
N ARG A 215 -0.12 0.92 7.44
CA ARG A 215 0.35 0.55 8.79
C ARG A 215 -0.16 -0.83 9.24
N ASP A 216 -1.42 -1.16 8.92
CA ASP A 216 -2.09 -2.34 9.44
C ASP A 216 -1.53 -3.56 8.67
N PHE A 217 -1.24 -3.37 7.37
CA PHE A 217 -0.49 -4.34 6.57
C PHE A 217 0.95 -4.51 7.06
N VAL A 218 1.72 -3.43 7.25
CA VAL A 218 3.12 -3.55 7.73
C VAL A 218 3.16 -4.19 9.11
N GLN A 219 2.24 -3.86 10.01
CA GLN A 219 2.10 -4.50 11.31
C GLN A 219 1.77 -6.00 11.17
N PHE A 220 0.89 -6.37 10.23
CA PHE A 220 0.60 -7.76 9.94
C PHE A 220 1.86 -8.52 9.49
N VAL A 221 2.63 -7.96 8.55
CA VAL A 221 3.89 -8.58 8.08
C VAL A 221 4.90 -8.69 9.22
N ARG A 222 5.04 -7.64 10.04
CA ARG A 222 5.96 -7.63 11.19
C ARG A 222 5.67 -8.76 12.18
N VAL A 223 4.40 -9.11 12.40
CA VAL A 223 3.99 -10.18 13.32
C VAL A 223 4.12 -11.57 12.68
N ASN A 224 3.82 -11.71 11.39
CA ASN A 224 3.69 -13.02 10.73
C ASN A 224 4.90 -13.40 9.85
N ALA A 225 5.78 -12.45 9.56
CA ALA A 225 6.92 -12.56 8.65
C ALA A 225 7.99 -11.50 9.01
N SER A 226 8.41 -11.46 10.27
CA SER A 226 9.32 -10.44 10.80
C SER A 226 10.62 -10.28 10.01
N ASP A 227 11.15 -11.35 9.41
CA ASP A 227 12.42 -11.27 8.66
C ASP A 227 12.32 -10.49 7.34
N ASP A 228 11.09 -10.25 6.84
CA ASP A 228 10.86 -9.41 5.66
C ASP A 228 10.61 -7.95 6.05
N VAL A 229 10.70 -7.60 7.33
CA VAL A 229 10.58 -6.23 7.81
C VAL A 229 11.92 -5.78 8.37
N SER A 230 12.43 -4.69 7.83
CA SER A 230 13.65 -4.05 8.31
C SER A 230 13.37 -2.64 8.82
N VAL A 231 14.26 -2.13 9.66
CA VAL A 231 14.28 -0.71 10.04
C VAL A 231 15.05 0.05 8.97
N GLY A 232 14.31 0.76 8.13
CA GLY A 232 14.86 1.67 7.12
C GLY A 232 15.20 3.05 7.69
N GLY A 233 15.71 3.90 6.81
CA GLY A 233 16.07 5.28 7.14
C GLY A 233 14.88 6.24 7.21
N PRO A 234 15.15 7.56 7.12
CA PRO A 234 14.13 8.58 7.28
C PRO A 234 12.98 8.46 6.30
N PHE A 235 11.76 8.64 6.79
CA PHE A 235 10.53 8.58 6.00
C PHE A 235 9.48 9.53 6.58
N MET A 236 8.83 10.33 5.73
CA MET A 236 7.80 11.30 6.15
C MET A 236 8.19 12.15 7.37
N ASN A 237 9.38 12.75 7.37
CA ASN A 237 9.94 13.57 8.46
C ASN A 237 10.29 12.83 9.77
N HIS A 238 10.23 11.50 9.79
CA HIS A 238 10.71 10.69 10.92
C HIS A 238 12.09 10.13 10.61
N ALA A 239 12.93 9.89 11.63
CA ALA A 239 14.29 9.38 11.40
C ALA A 239 14.36 7.92 10.94
N SER A 240 13.33 7.12 11.20
CA SER A 240 13.30 5.72 10.84
C SER A 240 11.93 5.27 10.36
N SER A 241 11.92 4.16 9.64
CA SER A 241 10.71 3.54 9.10
C SER A 241 10.76 2.03 9.17
N PHE A 242 9.60 1.39 9.25
CA PHE A 242 9.49 -0.02 8.93
C PHE A 242 9.37 -0.17 7.42
N VAL A 243 10.25 -0.97 6.82
CA VAL A 243 10.26 -1.23 5.38
C VAL A 243 10.03 -2.72 5.14
N VAL A 244 9.04 -3.04 4.32
CA VAL A 244 8.73 -4.42 3.90
C VAL A 244 9.50 -4.76 2.63
N ASP A 245 10.28 -5.83 2.65
CA ASP A 245 10.88 -6.41 1.45
C ASP A 245 9.86 -7.32 0.74
N LEU A 246 9.18 -6.76 -0.26
CA LEU A 246 8.22 -7.53 -1.06
C LEU A 246 8.87 -8.60 -1.93
N ASN A 247 10.16 -8.46 -2.27
CA ASN A 247 10.81 -9.42 -3.14
C ASN A 247 10.97 -10.77 -2.44
N SER A 248 11.22 -10.77 -1.12
CA SER A 248 11.24 -11.98 -0.29
C SER A 248 9.83 -12.37 0.17
N TYR A 249 9.02 -11.40 0.62
CA TYR A 249 7.71 -11.65 1.23
C TYR A 249 6.73 -12.35 0.28
N GLN A 250 6.75 -12.04 -1.03
CA GLN A 250 5.83 -12.63 -2.02
C GLN A 250 5.88 -14.16 -2.11
N TYR A 251 6.98 -14.79 -1.67
CA TYR A 251 7.15 -16.24 -1.69
C TYR A 251 6.65 -16.92 -0.40
N ARG A 252 6.26 -16.16 0.62
CA ARG A 252 5.73 -16.72 1.87
C ARG A 252 4.28 -17.16 1.70
N LYS A 253 3.89 -18.20 2.45
CA LYS A 253 2.50 -18.68 2.47
C LYS A 253 1.51 -17.61 2.93
N VAL A 254 1.93 -16.73 3.84
CA VAL A 254 1.10 -15.64 4.40
C VAL A 254 0.88 -14.47 3.43
N TYR A 255 1.60 -14.40 2.30
CA TYR A 255 1.47 -13.34 1.31
C TYR A 255 0.04 -13.17 0.77
N ARG A 256 -0.68 -14.30 0.63
CA ARG A 256 -2.06 -14.35 0.12
C ARG A 256 -3.12 -14.16 1.21
N THR A 257 -2.73 -13.95 2.46
CA THR A 257 -3.68 -13.66 3.54
C THR A 257 -4.25 -12.26 3.31
N ILE A 258 -5.57 -12.17 3.20
CA ILE A 258 -6.27 -10.89 3.03
C ILE A 258 -6.17 -10.07 4.32
N VAL A 259 -5.67 -8.84 4.18
CA VAL A 259 -5.59 -7.83 5.23
C VAL A 259 -6.54 -6.70 4.84
N GLY A 260 -7.37 -6.27 5.79
CA GLY A 260 -8.33 -5.18 5.58
C GLY A 260 -9.72 -5.66 5.15
N THR A 261 -10.45 -4.80 4.46
CA THR A 261 -11.86 -5.01 4.13
C THR A 261 -12.09 -5.01 2.63
N LEU A 262 -13.13 -5.74 2.19
CA LEU A 262 -13.58 -5.68 0.80
C LEU A 262 -14.03 -4.25 0.50
N GLN A 263 -13.36 -3.61 -0.45
CA GLN A 263 -13.72 -2.29 -0.96
C GLN A 263 -14.82 -2.43 -1.99
N ASP A 264 -14.61 -3.24 -3.03
CA ASP A 264 -15.60 -3.48 -4.08
C ASP A 264 -15.29 -4.73 -4.92
N THR A 265 -16.21 -5.11 -5.81
CA THR A 265 -16.06 -6.15 -6.83
C THR A 265 -16.15 -5.56 -8.23
N LEU A 266 -15.03 -5.52 -8.95
CA LEU A 266 -14.96 -5.05 -10.34
C LEU A 266 -15.26 -6.22 -11.27
N ASN A 267 -16.22 -6.04 -12.17
CA ASN A 267 -16.56 -7.04 -13.18
C ASN A 267 -16.29 -6.50 -14.58
N LEU A 268 -15.65 -7.32 -15.41
CA LEU A 268 -15.44 -7.09 -16.83
C LEU A 268 -16.01 -8.28 -17.60
N GLY A 269 -16.82 -7.99 -18.61
CA GLY A 269 -17.52 -8.98 -19.41
C GLY A 269 -18.45 -9.91 -18.64
N SER A 270 -19.10 -10.78 -19.38
CA SER A 270 -19.95 -11.86 -18.88
C SER A 270 -19.91 -13.04 -19.86
N GLU A 271 -20.46 -14.19 -19.46
CA GLU A 271 -20.60 -15.35 -20.34
C GLU A 271 -21.41 -15.02 -21.61
N THR A 272 -22.40 -14.12 -21.50
CA THR A 272 -23.25 -13.71 -22.64
C THR A 272 -22.68 -12.54 -23.45
N VAL A 273 -21.80 -11.75 -22.85
CA VAL A 273 -21.18 -10.56 -23.46
C VAL A 273 -19.71 -10.54 -23.04
N PRO A 274 -18.85 -11.35 -23.67
CA PRO A 274 -17.45 -11.42 -23.29
C PRO A 274 -16.70 -10.18 -23.77
N GLU A 275 -15.82 -9.68 -22.92
CA GLU A 275 -15.02 -8.47 -23.13
C GLU A 275 -13.53 -8.81 -23.13
N PRO A 276 -12.66 -7.89 -23.60
CA PRO A 276 -11.22 -8.09 -23.55
C PRO A 276 -10.72 -8.24 -22.11
N ILE A 277 -10.17 -9.41 -21.79
CA ILE A 277 -9.48 -9.72 -20.52
C ILE A 277 -7.96 -9.71 -20.68
N GLY A 278 -7.47 -9.60 -21.92
CA GLY A 278 -6.07 -9.47 -22.29
C GLY A 278 -5.95 -8.92 -23.72
N MET A 279 -4.86 -8.24 -24.04
CA MET A 279 -4.71 -7.62 -25.35
C MET A 279 -3.25 -7.40 -25.77
N ALA A 280 -3.01 -7.49 -27.07
CA ALA A 280 -1.81 -6.99 -27.71
C ALA A 280 -2.15 -5.87 -28.68
N MET A 281 -1.28 -4.88 -28.76
CA MET A 281 -1.48 -3.70 -29.59
C MET A 281 -0.17 -3.18 -30.17
N THR A 282 -0.29 -2.49 -31.30
CA THR A 282 0.84 -1.90 -32.03
C THR A 282 0.62 -0.41 -32.20
N VAL A 283 1.67 0.41 -32.05
CA VAL A 283 1.62 1.87 -32.19
C VAL A 283 0.96 2.24 -33.53
N ILE A 284 0.02 3.19 -33.49
CA ILE A 284 -0.84 3.53 -34.63
C ILE A 284 -0.06 4.02 -35.86
N SER A 285 1.10 4.68 -35.67
CA SER A 285 1.95 5.12 -36.78
C SER A 285 2.54 3.97 -37.60
N ASP A 286 2.64 2.75 -37.06
CA ASP A 286 3.14 1.60 -37.80
C ASP A 286 2.12 1.06 -38.83
N PHE A 287 0.87 1.49 -38.76
CA PHE A 287 -0.16 1.19 -39.76
C PHE A 287 -0.16 2.15 -40.95
N LEU A 288 0.76 3.12 -40.98
CA LEU A 288 1.09 3.92 -42.17
C LEU A 288 2.19 3.26 -43.02
N ASP A 289 2.56 2.02 -42.73
CA ASP A 289 3.42 1.24 -43.60
C ASP A 289 2.72 0.89 -44.93
N SER A 290 3.46 0.91 -46.04
CA SER A 290 2.91 0.69 -47.38
C SER A 290 2.17 -0.65 -47.52
N ARG A 291 2.51 -1.65 -46.69
CA ARG A 291 1.81 -2.95 -46.67
C ARG A 291 0.31 -2.87 -46.38
N PHE A 292 -0.15 -1.82 -45.71
CA PHE A 292 -1.58 -1.60 -45.43
C PHE A 292 -2.26 -0.63 -46.41
N TRP A 293 -1.48 0.03 -47.27
CA TRP A 293 -1.91 1.09 -48.18
C TRP A 293 -1.85 0.67 -49.65
N GLN A 294 -1.94 -0.63 -49.91
CA GLN A 294 -1.90 -1.18 -51.28
C GLN A 294 -3.06 -0.69 -52.16
N ASN A 295 -4.16 -0.27 -51.55
CA ASN A 295 -5.35 0.27 -52.22
C ASN A 295 -5.36 1.81 -52.29
N ILE A 296 -4.22 2.49 -52.12
CA ILE A 296 -4.20 3.96 -52.09
C ILE A 296 -4.78 4.61 -53.35
N ASN A 297 -4.57 4.01 -54.52
CA ASN A 297 -5.17 4.48 -55.77
C ASN A 297 -6.71 4.40 -55.73
N ASP A 298 -7.30 3.39 -55.09
CA ASP A 298 -8.75 3.29 -54.90
C ASP A 298 -9.24 4.46 -54.03
N TYR A 299 -8.56 4.72 -52.90
CA TYR A 299 -8.88 5.84 -52.02
C TYR A 299 -8.80 7.20 -52.74
N GLU A 300 -7.81 7.39 -53.62
CA GLU A 300 -7.70 8.59 -54.46
C GLU A 300 -8.85 8.70 -55.46
N THR A 301 -9.19 7.61 -56.17
CA THR A 301 -10.28 7.62 -57.15
C THR A 301 -11.65 7.87 -56.53
N ARG A 302 -11.85 7.42 -55.29
CA ARG A 302 -13.08 7.61 -54.50
C ARG A 302 -13.13 8.96 -53.76
N GLY A 303 -12.06 9.75 -53.84
CA GLY A 303 -11.97 11.06 -53.19
C GLY A 303 -11.75 11.01 -51.67
N LEU A 304 -11.33 9.87 -51.13
CA LEU A 304 -10.95 9.73 -49.72
C LEU A 304 -9.56 10.32 -49.45
N CYS A 305 -8.67 10.27 -50.45
CA CYS A 305 -7.32 10.81 -50.37
C CYS A 305 -7.01 11.76 -51.53
N PRO A 306 -6.18 12.80 -51.31
CA PRO A 306 -5.65 13.64 -52.38
C PRO A 306 -4.84 12.83 -53.41
N GLN A 307 -4.76 13.30 -54.66
CA GLN A 307 -3.92 12.65 -55.67
C GLN A 307 -2.44 12.59 -55.25
N SER A 308 -1.75 11.50 -55.59
CA SER A 308 -0.34 11.26 -55.23
C SER A 308 -0.07 11.17 -53.72
N SER A 309 -1.06 10.73 -52.92
CA SER A 309 -0.94 10.56 -51.47
C SER A 309 0.11 9.52 -51.07
N GLU A 310 0.48 8.60 -51.96
CA GLU A 310 1.58 7.65 -51.74
C GLU A 310 2.88 8.34 -51.32
N LYS A 311 3.17 9.51 -51.91
CA LYS A 311 4.37 10.30 -51.60
C LYS A 311 4.28 10.96 -50.21
N ALA A 312 3.08 11.19 -49.70
CA ALA A 312 2.82 11.84 -48.42
C ALA A 312 2.89 10.87 -47.22
N LEU A 313 2.68 9.57 -47.46
CA LEU A 313 2.55 8.55 -46.41
C LEU A 313 3.75 8.51 -45.44
N GLY A 314 4.97 8.63 -45.97
CA GLY A 314 6.19 8.67 -45.15
C GLY A 314 6.28 9.91 -44.24
N TYR A 315 5.77 11.06 -44.70
CA TYR A 315 5.72 12.29 -43.91
C TYR A 315 4.70 12.16 -42.78
N TRP A 316 3.48 11.69 -43.09
CA TRP A 316 2.45 11.45 -42.07
C TRP A 316 2.91 10.45 -41.01
N LYS A 317 3.59 9.36 -41.43
CA LYS A 317 4.16 8.38 -40.49
C LYS A 317 5.17 9.02 -39.54
N THR A 318 6.09 9.82 -40.08
CA THR A 318 7.14 10.48 -39.30
C THR A 318 6.54 11.48 -38.31
N HIS A 319 5.61 12.32 -38.76
CA HIS A 319 4.99 13.35 -37.93
C HIS A 319 4.02 12.77 -36.88
N LEU A 320 3.28 11.71 -37.21
CA LEU A 320 2.45 11.01 -36.25
C LEU A 320 3.29 10.33 -35.18
N HIS A 321 4.40 9.70 -35.57
CA HIS A 321 5.36 9.14 -34.62
C HIS A 321 5.95 10.22 -33.69
N GLN A 322 6.31 11.39 -34.22
CA GLN A 322 6.75 12.53 -33.41
C GLN A 322 5.66 12.95 -32.41
N ALA A 323 4.41 13.13 -32.86
CA ALA A 323 3.31 13.51 -31.99
C ALA A 323 3.07 12.50 -30.86
N LEU A 324 3.16 11.20 -31.17
CA LEU A 324 3.03 10.10 -30.20
C LEU A 324 4.15 10.14 -29.14
N ASN A 325 5.39 10.40 -29.55
CA ASN A 325 6.52 10.54 -28.61
C ASN A 325 6.36 11.75 -27.67
N GLU A 326 5.71 12.81 -28.14
CA GLU A 326 5.42 14.03 -27.36
C GLU A 326 4.09 13.94 -26.56
N TYR A 327 3.23 12.95 -26.84
CA TYR A 327 1.85 12.89 -26.38
C TYR A 327 1.72 12.85 -24.84
N ALA A 328 2.54 12.03 -24.17
CA ALA A 328 2.51 11.92 -22.71
C ALA A 328 2.81 13.27 -22.04
N ASN A 329 3.87 13.96 -22.47
CA ASN A 329 4.23 15.27 -21.94
C ASN A 329 3.16 16.32 -22.23
N ASN A 330 2.56 16.32 -23.42
CA ASN A 330 1.52 17.27 -23.80
C ASN A 330 0.19 17.08 -23.06
N THR A 331 -0.06 15.88 -22.54
CA THR A 331 -1.25 15.54 -21.76
C THR A 331 -1.01 15.56 -20.25
N ASN A 332 0.18 15.98 -19.82
CA ASN A 332 0.64 15.92 -18.42
C ASN A 332 0.57 14.50 -17.83
N ALA A 333 0.72 13.48 -18.66
CA ALA A 333 0.82 12.09 -18.23
C ALA A 333 2.25 11.82 -17.72
N HIS A 334 2.40 11.69 -16.40
CA HIS A 334 3.69 11.39 -15.80
C HIS A 334 3.98 9.89 -15.80
N THR A 335 5.26 9.53 -15.73
CA THR A 335 5.68 8.15 -15.45
C THR A 335 5.55 7.87 -13.95
N PRO A 336 4.75 6.87 -13.53
CA PRO A 336 4.65 6.46 -12.14
C PRO A 336 6.01 6.07 -11.57
N LYS A 337 6.33 6.54 -10.36
CA LYS A 337 7.55 6.16 -9.64
C LYS A 337 7.19 5.20 -8.52
N SER A 338 8.04 4.19 -8.31
CA SER A 338 7.87 3.33 -7.14
C SER A 338 8.32 4.06 -5.88
N VAL A 339 7.58 3.84 -4.79
CA VAL A 339 7.94 4.29 -3.44
C VAL A 339 8.21 3.05 -2.59
N PRO A 340 8.98 3.15 -1.49
CA PRO A 340 9.14 2.02 -0.58
C PRO A 340 7.79 1.68 0.09
N LEU A 341 7.53 0.39 0.28
CA LEU A 341 6.44 -0.06 1.15
C LEU A 341 6.87 0.16 2.61
N ALA A 342 6.72 1.40 3.06
CA ALA A 342 7.21 1.85 4.35
C ALA A 342 6.17 2.62 5.15
N VAL A 343 6.34 2.58 6.47
CA VAL A 343 5.60 3.39 7.43
C VAL A 343 6.55 3.97 8.47
N PRO A 344 6.36 5.22 8.92
CA PRO A 344 7.21 5.82 9.93
C PRO A 344 7.19 5.03 11.24
N VAL A 345 8.31 5.04 11.96
CA VAL A 345 8.34 4.56 13.34
C VAL A 345 7.85 5.70 14.24
N THR A 346 6.64 5.54 14.79
CA THR A 346 6.06 6.48 15.76
C THR A 346 5.96 5.85 17.14
N TRP A 347 5.64 6.67 18.14
CA TRP A 347 5.36 6.18 19.49
C TRP A 347 4.11 5.30 19.50
N PRO A 348 4.12 4.16 20.21
CA PRO A 348 3.01 3.22 20.15
C PRO A 348 1.67 3.77 20.64
N LYS A 349 0.60 3.09 20.25
CA LYS A 349 -0.76 3.40 20.71
C LYS A 349 -0.92 3.27 22.22
N GLY A 350 -1.90 3.98 22.75
CA GLY A 350 -2.26 4.02 24.16
C GLY A 350 -1.78 5.29 24.84
N THR A 351 -2.22 5.44 26.09
CA THR A 351 -1.80 6.50 27.00
C THR A 351 -0.87 5.89 28.04
N TYR A 352 0.21 6.57 28.37
CA TYR A 352 1.24 6.06 29.27
C TYR A 352 2.19 7.18 29.68
N SER A 353 2.98 6.92 30.71
CA SER A 353 4.05 7.83 31.14
C SER A 353 5.40 7.12 31.07
N LEU A 354 6.46 7.91 30.85
CA LEU A 354 7.84 7.47 30.87
C LEU A 354 8.63 8.32 31.87
N PRO A 355 9.67 7.77 32.52
CA PRO A 355 10.65 8.58 33.24
C PRO A 355 11.29 9.61 32.32
N LYS A 356 11.49 10.84 32.81
CA LYS A 356 12.05 11.94 32.02
C LYS A 356 13.60 11.88 32.01
N PRO A 357 14.25 11.81 30.84
CA PRO A 357 15.69 12.02 30.74
C PRO A 357 16.12 13.46 31.00
N LYS A 358 17.37 13.68 31.43
CA LYS A 358 17.99 15.01 31.57
C LYS A 358 17.98 15.82 30.27
N THR A 359 17.90 15.16 29.12
CA THR A 359 17.82 15.77 27.79
C THR A 359 16.41 16.28 27.45
N GLY A 360 15.42 16.08 28.33
CA GLY A 360 14.02 16.43 28.13
C GLY A 360 13.18 15.23 27.69
N CYS A 361 11.87 15.45 27.51
CA CYS A 361 10.99 14.41 27.01
C CYS A 361 11.34 13.97 25.59
N PRO A 362 11.04 12.70 25.22
CA PRO A 362 11.31 12.23 23.88
C PRO A 362 10.56 13.05 22.81
N HIS A 363 11.02 13.00 21.56
CA HIS A 363 10.28 13.63 20.47
C HIS A 363 9.11 12.74 20.02
N GLY A 364 7.96 13.31 19.68
CA GLY A 364 6.83 12.62 19.09
C GLY A 364 5.92 13.59 18.35
N ASP A 365 4.98 13.08 17.54
CA ASP A 365 4.01 13.89 16.79
C ASP A 365 2.89 14.47 17.67
N PHE A 366 3.15 14.59 18.96
CA PHE A 366 2.26 15.10 20.00
C PHE A 366 3.10 15.81 21.06
N THR A 367 2.44 16.56 21.92
CA THR A 367 3.11 17.21 23.06
C THR A 367 3.09 16.27 24.26
N TRP A 368 4.28 15.98 24.79
CA TRP A 368 4.39 15.30 26.08
C TRP A 368 3.97 16.24 27.20
N TYR A 369 3.07 15.79 28.07
CA TYR A 369 2.79 16.49 29.30
C TYR A 369 3.88 16.18 30.32
N GLU A 370 4.33 17.20 31.04
CA GLU A 370 5.35 17.03 32.08
C GLU A 370 4.73 17.11 33.47
N GLY A 371 5.31 16.36 34.39
CA GLY A 371 4.98 16.42 35.81
C GLY A 371 6.15 15.97 36.66
N TRP A 372 6.06 16.23 37.96
CA TRP A 372 7.06 15.81 38.92
C TRP A 372 6.42 15.39 40.24
N ARG A 373 7.09 14.47 40.94
CA ARG A 373 6.76 14.00 42.29
C ARG A 373 7.97 14.17 43.18
N PHE A 374 7.82 14.94 44.26
CA PHE A 374 8.75 15.02 45.37
C PHE A 374 8.29 14.05 46.46
N GLN A 375 9.16 13.11 46.82
CA GLN A 375 9.00 12.15 47.91
C GLN A 375 9.96 12.55 49.04
N ASN A 376 9.41 12.82 50.20
CA ASN A 376 10.12 12.92 51.47
C ASN A 376 10.12 11.50 52.06
N THR A 377 11.17 10.74 51.77
CA THR A 377 11.35 9.36 52.24
C THR A 377 11.91 9.41 53.68
N GLU A 378 12.70 8.45 54.15
CA GLU A 378 13.27 8.49 55.51
C GLU A 378 14.11 9.76 55.83
N THR A 379 13.99 10.31 57.04
CA THR A 379 14.79 11.47 57.50
C THR A 379 15.81 11.17 58.59
N GLN A 380 15.69 10.04 59.30
CA GLN A 380 16.59 9.55 60.32
C GLN A 380 17.37 8.32 59.82
N SER A 381 18.66 8.52 59.55
CA SER A 381 19.56 7.55 58.89
C SER A 381 19.33 7.30 57.39
N PRO A 382 19.03 8.34 56.59
CA PRO A 382 18.64 8.16 55.20
C PRO A 382 19.74 7.60 54.28
N ASP A 383 19.36 6.68 53.41
CA ASP A 383 20.22 5.96 52.45
C ASP A 383 19.67 5.89 51.01
N ASN A 384 18.88 6.89 50.56
CA ASN A 384 18.58 7.01 49.13
C ASN A 384 19.87 7.11 48.31
N ALA A 385 19.93 6.35 47.23
CA ALA A 385 21.10 6.26 46.36
C ALA A 385 20.70 6.03 44.91
N TRP A 386 21.60 6.27 43.97
CA TRP A 386 21.39 5.94 42.56
C TRP A 386 22.68 5.51 41.87
N SER A 387 22.56 4.92 40.68
CA SER A 387 23.71 4.58 39.85
C SER A 387 24.54 5.82 39.48
N ASN A 388 25.87 5.66 39.46
CA ASN A 388 26.78 6.74 39.06
C ASN A 388 26.54 7.16 37.60
N GLY A 389 26.41 8.46 37.36
CA GLY A 389 26.21 9.00 36.01
C GLY A 389 24.79 8.83 35.46
N ILE A 390 23.80 8.62 36.33
CA ILE A 390 22.38 8.48 35.96
C ILE A 390 21.93 9.58 34.98
N ASN A 391 21.18 9.21 33.96
CA ASN A 391 20.68 10.13 32.94
C ASN A 391 19.23 10.59 33.20
N LEU A 392 18.65 10.15 34.31
CA LEU A 392 17.30 10.50 34.73
C LEU A 392 17.25 11.96 35.21
N ASP A 393 16.25 12.72 34.79
CA ASP A 393 15.97 14.07 35.29
C ASP A 393 15.30 13.97 36.66
N ALA A 394 16.11 13.64 37.66
CA ALA A 394 15.72 13.49 39.04
C ALA A 394 16.67 14.28 39.95
N VAL A 395 16.17 14.65 41.13
CA VAL A 395 16.95 15.29 42.19
C VAL A 395 16.98 14.34 43.38
N LEU A 396 18.17 13.95 43.81
CA LEU A 396 18.37 13.03 44.92
C LEU A 396 19.12 13.73 46.05
N ASN A 397 18.53 13.73 47.23
CA ASN A 397 19.21 13.90 48.51
C ASN A 397 19.06 12.61 49.31
N LYS A 398 19.82 12.46 50.39
CA LYS A 398 19.75 11.23 51.20
C LYS A 398 18.32 10.88 51.62
N GLY A 399 17.53 11.84 52.08
CA GLY A 399 16.15 11.61 52.56
C GLY A 399 15.03 12.17 51.67
N ASP A 400 15.38 12.71 50.50
CA ASP A 400 14.39 13.27 49.58
C ASP A 400 14.70 12.86 48.14
N LEU A 401 13.66 12.59 47.37
CA LEU A 401 13.76 12.27 45.95
C LEU A 401 12.74 13.06 45.14
N THR A 402 13.15 13.67 44.03
CA THR A 402 12.23 14.19 43.02
C THR A 402 12.35 13.41 41.73
N LEU A 403 11.25 12.81 41.29
CA LEU A 403 11.12 12.20 39.97
C LEU A 403 10.34 13.09 39.01
N LYS A 404 10.70 13.05 37.73
CA LYS A 404 10.00 13.75 36.66
C LYS A 404 9.53 12.79 35.58
N PHE A 405 8.42 13.14 34.95
CA PHE A 405 7.70 12.28 34.04
C PHE A 405 7.39 12.97 32.72
N CYS A 406 7.33 12.18 31.66
CA CYS A 406 6.82 12.54 30.35
C CYS A 406 5.58 11.68 30.07
N THR A 407 4.43 12.31 29.96
CA THR A 407 3.13 11.63 29.83
C THR A 407 2.52 11.85 28.46
N LYS A 408 2.21 10.75 27.77
CA LYS A 408 1.42 10.73 26.53
C LYS A 408 -0.06 10.60 26.89
N GLY A 409 -0.80 11.69 26.72
CA GLY A 409 -2.24 11.72 27.02
C GLY A 409 -3.16 11.31 25.87
N GLU A 410 -2.61 11.10 24.67
CA GLU A 410 -3.37 10.79 23.47
C GLU A 410 -3.20 9.32 23.06
N ILE A 411 -4.31 8.62 22.79
CA ILE A 411 -4.28 7.19 22.44
C ILE A 411 -3.61 6.96 21.08
N LYS A 412 -3.98 7.76 20.07
CA LYS A 412 -3.52 7.61 18.69
C LYS A 412 -3.32 8.99 18.03
N PRO A 413 -2.25 9.72 18.38
CA PRO A 413 -1.89 10.99 17.75
C PRO A 413 -1.83 10.93 16.22
N THR A 414 -1.31 9.82 15.67
CA THR A 414 -1.10 9.71 14.21
C THR A 414 -1.85 8.54 13.61
N SER A 415 -2.07 8.62 12.31
CA SER A 415 -2.55 7.47 11.55
C SER A 415 -1.49 6.36 11.46
N PHE A 416 -0.24 6.51 11.91
CA PHE A 416 0.83 5.52 11.80
C PHE A 416 1.08 4.70 13.07
N ASP A 417 0.53 5.13 14.21
CA ASP A 417 0.80 4.50 15.50
C ASP A 417 0.44 3.01 15.49
N MET A 418 1.41 2.19 15.90
CA MET A 418 1.30 0.74 16.00
C MET A 418 1.16 0.28 17.46
N GLU A 419 0.84 -0.99 17.65
CA GLU A 419 0.88 -1.60 18.99
C GLU A 419 2.34 -1.67 19.50
N TRP A 420 2.49 -1.63 20.82
CA TRP A 420 3.79 -1.79 21.45
C TRP A 420 4.46 -3.12 21.06
N PRO A 421 5.78 -3.13 20.79
CA PRO A 421 6.53 -4.35 20.49
C PRO A 421 6.45 -5.37 21.63
N GLN A 422 6.33 -6.65 21.29
CA GLN A 422 6.53 -7.75 22.25
C GLN A 422 7.92 -7.67 22.86
N GLY A 423 8.03 -7.96 24.15
CA GLY A 423 9.29 -7.83 24.88
C GLY A 423 9.13 -8.10 26.37
N ASP A 424 10.10 -7.63 27.15
CA ASP A 424 10.15 -7.79 28.60
C ASP A 424 10.56 -6.48 29.28
N TYR A 425 9.57 -5.66 29.61
CA TYR A 425 9.78 -4.32 30.17
C TYR A 425 8.48 -3.76 30.77
N CYS A 426 8.61 -2.75 31.62
CA CYS A 426 7.48 -1.96 32.10
C CYS A 426 7.55 -0.50 31.66
N ILE A 427 6.40 0.16 31.76
CA ILE A 427 6.22 1.61 31.68
C ILE A 427 5.32 2.06 32.81
N PHE A 428 5.30 3.36 33.10
CA PHE A 428 4.32 3.90 34.04
C PHE A 428 2.92 3.87 33.42
N LYS A 429 1.94 3.46 34.21
CA LYS A 429 0.53 3.47 33.81
C LYS A 429 0.04 4.92 33.75
N TYR A 430 -0.75 5.25 32.73
CA TYR A 430 -1.54 6.48 32.68
C TYR A 430 -2.80 6.19 31.87
N GLY A 431 -3.97 6.14 32.52
CA GLY A 431 -5.17 5.59 31.89
C GLY A 431 -5.08 4.06 31.72
N ALA A 432 -5.72 3.50 30.69
CA ALA A 432 -5.72 2.04 30.48
C ALA A 432 -4.33 1.53 30.02
N CYS A 433 -3.89 0.37 30.52
CA CYS A 433 -2.65 -0.23 30.04
C CYS A 433 -2.76 -0.57 28.53
N PRO A 434 -1.71 -0.29 27.72
CA PRO A 434 -1.72 -0.63 26.31
C PRO A 434 -1.88 -2.14 26.08
N THR A 435 -2.35 -2.52 24.88
CA THR A 435 -2.54 -3.92 24.49
C THR A 435 -1.30 -4.78 24.77
N GLY A 436 -1.48 -5.89 25.48
CA GLY A 436 -0.40 -6.83 25.81
C GLY A 436 0.32 -6.54 27.13
N PHE A 437 0.03 -5.43 27.80
CA PHE A 437 0.53 -5.15 29.15
C PHE A 437 -0.47 -5.56 30.24
N GLU A 438 0.06 -5.99 31.37
CA GLU A 438 -0.64 -6.26 32.62
C GLU A 438 -0.39 -5.13 33.62
N GLU A 439 -1.41 -4.80 34.42
CA GLU A 439 -1.32 -3.75 35.43
C GLU A 439 -0.60 -4.23 36.69
N GLY A 440 0.24 -3.36 37.22
CA GLY A 440 1.03 -3.58 38.43
C GLY A 440 1.16 -2.32 39.28
N PHE A 441 1.75 -2.44 40.47
CA PHE A 441 2.02 -1.29 41.33
C PHE A 441 3.18 -1.54 42.29
N VAL A 442 3.79 -0.44 42.74
CA VAL A 442 4.71 -0.39 43.88
C VAL A 442 4.24 0.73 44.80
N LYS A 443 4.21 0.47 46.10
CA LYS A 443 3.87 1.41 47.16
C LYS A 443 5.06 1.52 48.12
N TRP A 444 5.49 2.75 48.36
CA TRP A 444 6.51 3.12 49.33
C TRP A 444 5.86 3.81 50.53
N ASP A 445 6.27 3.42 51.74
CA ASP A 445 6.00 4.10 53.01
C ASP A 445 6.95 5.30 53.10
N ASP A 446 6.48 6.45 52.64
CA ASP A 446 7.23 7.72 52.76
C ASP A 446 7.16 8.22 54.22
N GLU A 447 7.93 9.25 54.58
CA GLU A 447 8.04 9.70 55.98
C GLU A 447 6.71 10.13 56.59
N ASP A 448 6.39 9.60 57.77
CA ASP A 448 5.14 9.88 58.46
C ASP A 448 5.18 11.23 59.23
N THR A 449 6.36 11.67 59.69
CA THR A 449 6.48 12.89 60.50
C THR A 449 6.93 14.11 59.69
N GLN A 450 6.13 15.19 59.72
CA GLN A 450 6.37 16.38 58.90
C GLN A 450 6.54 16.05 57.42
N ASN A 451 5.72 15.12 56.91
CA ASN A 451 5.71 14.74 55.51
C ASN A 451 5.60 15.97 54.58
N ARG A 452 6.56 16.11 53.67
CA ARG A 452 6.65 17.22 52.69
C ARG A 452 6.42 16.76 51.26
N ASN A 453 5.79 15.61 51.06
CA ASN A 453 5.43 15.13 49.74
C ASN A 453 4.69 16.20 48.94
N ASP A 454 5.13 16.39 47.70
CA ASP A 454 4.58 17.41 46.82
C ASP A 454 4.59 16.90 45.37
N TRP A 455 3.78 17.49 44.52
CA TRP A 455 3.72 17.13 43.11
C TRP A 455 3.10 18.25 42.26
N GLN A 456 3.44 18.27 40.98
CA GLN A 456 2.84 19.20 40.03
C GLN A 456 2.80 18.59 38.63
N GLY A 457 1.91 19.12 37.78
CA GLY A 457 1.81 18.74 36.37
C GLY A 457 1.03 17.44 36.18
N VAL A 458 1.37 16.70 35.12
CA VAL A 458 0.70 15.44 34.78
C VAL A 458 1.58 14.26 35.19
N LEU A 459 1.12 13.52 36.19
CA LEU A 459 1.82 12.36 36.75
C LEU A 459 1.25 11.05 36.15
N PRO A 460 2.01 9.95 36.24
CA PRO A 460 1.45 8.59 36.12
C PRO A 460 0.22 8.38 37.02
N ASP A 461 -0.53 7.32 36.73
CA ASP A 461 -1.57 6.86 37.64
C ASP A 461 -0.95 6.36 38.94
N GLY A 462 -1.48 6.83 40.07
CA GLY A 462 -0.94 6.53 41.38
C GLY A 462 -1.78 7.11 42.51
N VAL A 463 -1.27 6.96 43.73
CA VAL A 463 -1.76 7.65 44.92
C VAL A 463 -0.58 8.45 45.47
N TYR A 464 -0.75 9.77 45.56
CA TYR A 464 0.31 10.73 45.84
C TYR A 464 0.00 11.53 47.11
N ASN A 465 -0.43 10.83 48.17
CA ASN A 465 -0.79 11.42 49.46
C ASN A 465 0.40 11.37 50.43
N GLU A 466 0.15 10.97 51.67
CA GLU A 466 1.17 10.71 52.70
C GLU A 466 2.17 9.65 52.21
N ASP A 467 1.69 8.56 51.62
CA ASP A 467 2.54 7.56 50.96
C ASP A 467 2.62 7.79 49.45
N THR A 468 3.51 7.07 48.77
CA THR A 468 3.58 7.05 47.30
C THR A 468 3.23 5.66 46.77
N LEU A 469 2.14 5.56 45.99
CA LEU A 469 1.84 4.39 45.17
C LEU A 469 1.96 4.78 43.70
N GLN A 470 2.82 4.09 42.94
CA GLN A 470 2.95 4.25 41.50
C GLN A 470 2.45 3.00 40.79
N ARG A 471 1.65 3.18 39.73
CA ARG A 471 1.15 2.08 38.92
C ARG A 471 1.96 1.91 37.64
N TYR A 472 2.06 0.66 37.20
CA TYR A 472 2.84 0.25 36.06
C TYR A 472 2.00 -0.58 35.10
N CYS A 473 2.42 -0.57 33.84
CA CYS A 473 2.01 -1.53 32.84
C CYS A 473 3.26 -2.33 32.48
N CYS A 474 3.26 -3.64 32.70
CA CYS A 474 4.39 -4.53 32.38
C CYS A 474 3.99 -5.59 31.36
N ARG A 475 4.92 -5.99 30.49
CA ARG A 475 4.74 -7.13 29.57
C ARG A 475 5.98 -8.01 29.59
N SER A 476 5.79 -9.31 29.37
CA SER A 476 6.88 -10.30 29.33
C SER A 476 6.67 -11.36 28.23
N ASP A 477 6.08 -10.94 27.11
CA ASP A 477 5.69 -11.79 25.98
C ASP A 477 6.75 -11.85 24.86
N GLY A 478 7.93 -11.28 25.08
CA GLY A 478 9.11 -11.42 24.21
C GLY A 478 10.40 -11.60 25.02
N LEU A 479 11.51 -11.86 24.32
CA LEU A 479 12.84 -11.94 24.94
C LEU A 479 13.48 -10.55 25.01
N PRO A 480 14.09 -10.16 26.15
CA PRO A 480 14.74 -8.86 26.27
C PRO A 480 15.96 -8.73 25.34
N THR A 481 16.56 -9.82 24.87
CA THR A 481 17.68 -9.79 23.90
C THR A 481 17.24 -9.57 22.45
N ALA A 482 15.96 -9.80 22.14
CA ALA A 482 15.41 -9.51 20.81
C ALA A 482 15.19 -8.00 20.69
N HIS A 483 15.72 -7.37 19.65
CA HIS A 483 15.66 -5.91 19.53
C HIS A 483 14.23 -5.45 19.20
N ILE A 484 13.65 -4.60 20.04
CA ILE A 484 12.40 -3.91 19.72
C ILE A 484 12.69 -2.64 18.93
N VAL A 485 11.72 -2.20 18.13
CA VAL A 485 11.85 -0.96 17.34
C VAL A 485 10.99 0.11 17.97
N MET A 486 11.62 1.23 18.33
CA MET A 486 11.02 2.41 18.97
C MET A 486 11.56 3.68 18.30
N PRO A 487 10.93 4.86 18.45
CA PRO A 487 11.49 6.11 17.96
C PRO A 487 12.88 6.38 18.53
N THR A 488 13.84 6.74 17.67
CA THR A 488 15.26 6.83 18.03
C THR A 488 15.84 8.26 18.04
N ASP A 489 15.00 9.28 17.92
CA ASP A 489 15.45 10.69 17.80
C ASP A 489 16.00 11.29 19.08
N LYS A 490 15.50 10.82 20.23
CA LYS A 490 15.82 11.33 21.56
C LYS A 490 15.93 10.18 22.56
N PRO A 491 16.72 10.36 23.64
CA PRO A 491 16.76 9.37 24.70
C PRO A 491 15.40 9.15 25.36
N PHE A 492 15.18 7.95 25.89
CA PHE A 492 13.99 7.60 26.66
C PHE A 492 14.29 6.50 27.67
N TYR A 493 13.32 6.21 28.55
CA TYR A 493 13.42 5.15 29.55
C TYR A 493 12.33 4.10 29.38
N LEU A 494 12.69 2.86 29.69
CA LEU A 494 11.77 1.80 30.09
C LEU A 494 12.28 1.22 31.42
N PHE A 495 11.47 0.40 32.07
CA PHE A 495 11.92 -0.35 33.24
C PHE A 495 12.30 -1.78 32.88
N GLN A 496 13.26 -2.33 33.62
CA GLN A 496 13.51 -3.77 33.64
C GLN A 496 12.25 -4.51 34.13
N TYR A 497 12.10 -5.80 33.81
CA TYR A 497 10.98 -6.61 34.32
C TYR A 497 11.41 -8.01 34.78
N LYS A 498 10.96 -9.11 34.16
CA LYS A 498 11.05 -10.45 34.76
C LYS A 498 12.41 -11.14 34.67
N ARG A 499 13.27 -10.72 33.75
CA ARG A 499 14.51 -11.44 33.41
C ARG A 499 15.79 -10.71 33.82
N ASP A 500 15.66 -9.69 34.67
CA ASP A 500 16.78 -8.96 35.27
C ASP A 500 17.81 -8.47 34.23
N VAL A 501 17.32 -8.11 33.03
CA VAL A 501 18.11 -7.48 31.97
C VAL A 501 17.25 -6.47 31.20
N CYS A 502 17.88 -5.41 30.72
CA CYS A 502 17.19 -4.42 29.90
C CYS A 502 16.83 -4.96 28.50
N GLN A 503 15.61 -4.64 28.06
CA GLN A 503 15.12 -4.87 26.71
C GLN A 503 16.02 -4.18 25.67
N GLN A 504 16.51 -4.91 24.67
CA GLN A 504 17.29 -4.31 23.58
C GLN A 504 16.38 -3.49 22.66
N VAL A 505 16.83 -2.29 22.27
CA VAL A 505 16.14 -1.40 21.31
C VAL A 505 17.03 -1.23 20.08
N ALA A 506 16.49 -1.48 18.89
CA ALA A 506 17.21 -1.33 17.64
C ALA A 506 17.75 0.10 17.47
N ASN A 507 19.00 0.21 17.02
CA ASN A 507 19.71 1.48 16.78
C ASN A 507 19.88 2.38 18.02
N MET A 508 19.82 1.83 19.23
CA MET A 508 20.10 2.55 20.46
C MET A 508 21.06 1.78 21.36
N VAL A 509 21.81 2.53 22.18
CA VAL A 509 22.62 1.98 23.27
C VAL A 509 21.77 1.98 24.52
N VAL A 510 21.70 0.84 25.20
CA VAL A 510 21.05 0.72 26.50
C VAL A 510 22.08 0.79 27.62
N THR A 511 21.78 1.59 28.63
CA THR A 511 22.51 1.66 29.91
C THR A 511 21.54 1.32 31.02
N GLU A 512 21.85 0.29 31.81
CA GLU A 512 21.12 -0.01 33.03
C GLU A 512 21.49 1.01 34.11
N GLU A 513 20.49 1.58 34.73
CA GLU A 513 20.58 2.56 35.80
C GLU A 513 19.67 2.09 36.94
N TRP A 514 19.94 2.52 38.17
CA TRP A 514 19.12 2.14 39.31
C TRP A 514 18.91 3.31 40.26
N LEU A 515 17.79 3.27 40.96
CA LEU A 515 17.42 4.22 41.99
C LEU A 515 16.94 3.47 43.21
N ARG A 516 17.46 3.86 44.37
CA ARG A 516 17.15 3.29 45.68
C ARG A 516 16.31 4.25 46.49
N TRP A 517 15.21 3.73 46.99
CA TRP A 517 14.35 4.33 48.01
C TRP A 517 14.71 3.74 49.37
N ASP A 518 14.79 4.60 50.35
CA ASP A 518 14.91 4.27 51.76
C ASP A 518 13.58 4.62 52.45
N ASP A 519 12.78 3.60 52.73
CA ASP A 519 11.43 3.76 53.27
C ASP A 519 11.48 3.98 54.79
N GLU A 520 10.38 4.50 55.35
CA GLU A 520 10.24 4.80 56.79
C GLU A 520 10.61 3.63 57.71
N ASP A 521 11.48 3.90 58.69
CA ASP A 521 12.03 2.93 59.64
C ASP A 521 11.29 2.88 61.00
N PHE A 522 10.44 3.87 61.34
CA PHE A 522 9.88 3.99 62.71
C PHE A 522 8.56 3.24 62.95
N VAL A 523 7.92 2.69 61.91
CA VAL A 523 6.63 2.01 62.07
C VAL A 523 6.73 0.53 61.67
N THR A 524 6.47 -0.35 62.63
CA THR A 524 6.31 -1.79 62.36
C THR A 524 4.82 -2.17 62.45
N PRO A 525 4.25 -2.79 61.40
CA PRO A 525 4.86 -3.10 60.10
C PRO A 525 4.94 -1.88 59.16
N SER A 526 5.93 -1.86 58.27
CA SER A 526 6.01 -0.90 57.15
C SER A 526 4.72 -0.95 56.31
N LYS A 527 4.30 0.22 55.80
CA LYS A 527 3.18 0.33 54.86
C LYS A 527 3.59 0.16 53.39
N SER A 528 4.84 -0.22 53.12
CA SER A 528 5.31 -0.54 51.77
C SER A 528 4.63 -1.81 51.26
N GLU A 529 4.23 -1.82 50.00
CA GLU A 529 3.47 -2.91 49.38
C GLU A 529 3.85 -3.05 47.91
N ILE A 530 3.88 -4.27 47.39
CA ILE A 530 4.05 -4.53 45.97
C ILE A 530 2.92 -5.37 45.40
N GLY A 531 2.52 -5.03 44.18
CA GLY A 531 1.66 -5.89 43.38
C GLY A 531 2.40 -7.13 42.89
N THR A 532 1.67 -8.13 42.39
CA THR A 532 2.27 -9.30 41.72
C THR A 532 3.00 -8.94 40.41
N ILE A 533 2.66 -7.80 39.85
CA ILE A 533 3.27 -7.21 38.66
C ILE A 533 3.94 -5.90 39.12
N HIS A 534 5.23 -5.78 38.91
CA HIS A 534 6.05 -4.62 39.25
C HIS A 534 7.32 -4.63 38.37
N PRO A 535 7.98 -3.49 38.15
CA PRO A 535 9.26 -3.49 37.45
C PRO A 535 10.35 -4.27 38.21
N GLY A 536 11.42 -4.64 37.50
CA GLY A 536 12.57 -5.31 38.07
C GLY A 536 13.12 -4.49 39.23
N MET A 537 13.17 -5.11 40.41
CA MET A 537 13.53 -4.44 41.65
C MET A 537 14.07 -5.42 42.69
N GLU A 538 14.93 -4.91 43.58
CA GLU A 538 15.47 -5.63 44.73
C GLU A 538 14.99 -5.01 46.05
N PHE A 539 14.85 -5.85 47.08
CA PHE A 539 14.52 -5.44 48.44
C PHE A 539 15.65 -5.82 49.38
N TRP A 540 15.94 -4.93 50.34
CA TRP A 540 16.86 -5.23 51.42
C TRP A 540 16.10 -5.39 52.75
N ASN A 541 16.58 -6.29 53.61
CA ASN A 541 16.00 -6.68 54.91
C ASN A 541 14.68 -7.49 54.90
N GLN A 542 14.72 -8.72 54.34
CA GLN A 542 13.61 -9.69 54.35
C GLN A 542 13.29 -10.34 55.72
N ALA A 543 13.99 -10.02 56.80
CA ALA A 543 13.77 -10.66 58.11
C ALA A 543 12.75 -9.92 59.03
N THR A 544 12.38 -8.67 58.72
CA THR A 544 11.55 -7.81 59.61
C THR A 544 10.41 -7.06 58.90
N GLY A 545 10.25 -7.19 57.57
CA GLY A 545 9.21 -6.48 56.81
C GLY A 545 9.68 -5.18 56.15
N ALA A 546 10.91 -5.18 55.61
CA ALA A 546 11.60 -4.22 54.71
C ALA A 546 11.45 -2.70 54.96
N SER A 547 12.60 -2.01 55.04
CA SER A 547 12.70 -0.58 54.75
C SER A 547 13.61 -0.42 53.54
N GLY A 548 13.05 0.04 52.41
CA GLY A 548 13.78 0.37 51.21
C GLY A 548 13.78 -0.66 50.07
N SER A 549 13.94 -0.13 48.85
CA SER A 549 13.86 -0.87 47.59
C SER A 549 14.73 -0.23 46.50
N GLU A 550 15.20 -1.02 45.54
CA GLU A 550 16.00 -0.55 44.40
C GLU A 550 15.30 -0.93 43.10
N ILE A 551 14.94 0.04 42.25
CA ILE A 551 14.32 -0.19 40.94
C ILE A 551 15.32 0.01 39.81
N TYR A 552 15.29 -0.89 38.83
CA TYR A 552 16.14 -0.84 37.64
C TYR A 552 15.46 -0.15 36.44
N TYR A 553 16.15 0.85 35.92
CA TYR A 553 15.81 1.67 34.77
C TYR A 553 16.71 1.30 33.58
N CYS A 554 16.13 1.35 32.39
CA CYS A 554 16.85 1.14 31.15
C CYS A 554 16.85 2.45 30.36
N HIS A 555 17.99 3.14 30.35
CA HIS A 555 18.19 4.36 29.57
C HIS A 555 18.61 4.01 28.14
N TYR A 556 17.83 4.45 27.16
CA TYR A 556 18.14 4.27 25.74
C TYR A 556 18.61 5.58 25.15
N ALA A 557 19.80 5.60 24.57
CA ALA A 557 20.36 6.75 23.86
C ALA A 557 20.63 6.42 22.39
N PRO A 558 20.48 7.39 21.45
CA PRO A 558 20.78 7.15 20.05
C PRO A 558 22.22 6.71 19.88
N LEU A 559 22.48 5.78 18.95
CA LEU A 559 23.86 5.43 18.61
C LEU A 559 24.64 6.69 18.21
N PRO A 560 25.91 6.82 18.63
CA PRO A 560 26.77 7.89 18.13
C PRO A 560 26.78 7.84 16.61
N ALA A 561 26.58 8.98 15.94
CA ALA A 561 26.66 9.04 14.49
C ALA A 561 27.98 8.40 14.06
N SER A 562 27.92 7.40 13.19
CA SER A 562 29.14 6.77 12.68
C SER A 562 29.97 7.86 12.01
N THR A 563 31.07 8.25 12.64
CA THR A 563 32.15 8.93 11.93
C THR A 563 32.75 7.90 10.99
N THR A 564 32.12 7.70 9.83
CA THR A 564 32.77 7.01 8.71
C THR A 564 34.01 7.84 8.36
N PRO A 565 35.21 7.21 8.30
CA PRO A 565 36.43 7.89 7.89
C PRO A 565 36.37 8.41 6.45
#